data_AF-A0A3D4M6V8-F1
#
_entry.id   AF-A0A3D4M6V8-F1
#
_cell.length_a   1.000
_cell.length_b   1.000
_cell.length_c   1.000
_cell.angle_alpha   90.00
_cell.angle_beta   90.00
_cell.angle_gamma   90.00
#
_symmetry.space_group_name_H-M   'P 1'
#
loop_
_entity.id
_entity.type
_entity.pdbx_description
1 polymer ?
#
loop_
_entity_poly.entity_id
_entity_poly.type
_entity_poly.pdbx_seq_one_letter_code
_entity_poly.pdbx_strand_id
1 'polypeptide(L)'
;MDITTRVKEVMEAAGMSKSDLAGRLSVSLAQLSHISSGRNKPGLELIQKLLLEFPEISADWLLNGSGDKYRKSGISGEIDLLLHKTEQKLKELQLELKDLELQIREKRSL
;
A
#
# COMPACT_ATOMS: atom_id res chain seq x y z
N MET A 1 -7.89 12.14 -8.61
CA MET A 1 -8.93 11.09 -8.59
C MET A 1 -9.89 11.38 -7.43
N ASP A 2 -11.20 11.28 -7.62
CA ASP A 2 -12.16 11.46 -6.51
C ASP A 2 -12.39 10.14 -5.73
N ILE A 3 -13.04 10.26 -4.56
CA ILE A 3 -13.32 9.10 -3.69
C ILE A 3 -14.29 8.10 -4.33
N THR A 4 -15.24 8.57 -5.13
CA THR A 4 -16.20 7.69 -5.81
C THR A 4 -15.47 6.78 -6.79
N THR A 5 -14.50 7.32 -7.52
CA THR A 5 -13.67 6.59 -8.47
C THR A 5 -12.81 5.55 -7.73
N ARG A 6 -12.22 5.91 -6.59
CA ARG A 6 -11.44 4.95 -5.78
C ARG A 6 -12.28 3.82 -5.21
N VAL A 7 -13.50 4.13 -4.75
CA VAL A 7 -14.45 3.09 -4.32
C VAL A 7 -14.81 2.16 -5.47
N LYS A 8 -15.05 2.69 -6.68
CA LYS A 8 -15.29 1.83 -7.87
C LYS A 8 -14.11 0.92 -8.14
N GLU A 9 -12.88 1.43 -8.08
CA GLU A 9 -11.69 0.59 -8.26
C GLU A 9 -11.58 -0.52 -7.22
N VAL A 10 -11.97 -0.28 -5.96
CA VAL A 10 -11.99 -1.33 -4.93
C VAL A 10 -13.08 -2.36 -5.26
N MET A 11 -14.27 -1.91 -5.66
CA MET A 11 -15.37 -2.80 -6.07
C MET A 11 -15.00 -3.67 -7.28
N GLU A 12 -14.25 -3.12 -8.23
CA GLU A 12 -13.76 -3.84 -9.41
C GLU A 12 -12.65 -4.83 -9.04
N ALA A 13 -11.70 -4.42 -8.19
CA ALA A 13 -10.62 -5.28 -7.70
C ALA A 13 -11.14 -6.47 -6.88
N ALA A 14 -12.32 -6.36 -6.26
CA ALA A 14 -12.96 -7.47 -5.56
C ALA A 14 -13.28 -8.67 -6.47
N GLY A 15 -13.41 -8.48 -7.79
CA GLY A 15 -13.71 -9.56 -8.73
C GLY A 15 -15.09 -10.21 -8.54
N MET A 16 -15.99 -9.55 -7.79
CA MET A 16 -17.32 -10.05 -7.45
C MET A 16 -18.41 -9.35 -8.28
N SER A 17 -19.56 -10.01 -8.45
CA SER A 17 -20.74 -9.31 -8.95
C SER A 17 -21.20 -8.26 -7.93
N LYS A 18 -21.91 -7.21 -8.38
CA LYS A 18 -22.44 -6.19 -7.46
C LYS A 18 -23.41 -6.79 -6.43
N SER A 19 -24.12 -7.85 -6.78
CA SER A 19 -25.04 -8.53 -5.87
C SER A 19 -24.28 -9.26 -4.76
N ASP A 20 -23.21 -9.98 -5.13
CA ASP A 20 -22.39 -10.71 -4.17
C ASP A 20 -21.67 -9.75 -3.22
N LEU A 21 -21.11 -8.67 -3.76
CA LEU A 21 -20.45 -7.64 -2.96
C LEU A 21 -21.44 -6.92 -2.02
N ALA A 22 -22.67 -6.67 -2.47
CA ALA A 22 -23.72 -6.09 -1.63
C ALA A 22 -24.05 -7.00 -0.45
N GLY A 23 -24.23 -8.30 -0.71
CA GLY A 23 -24.43 -9.30 0.34
C GLY A 23 -23.25 -9.37 1.31
N ARG A 24 -22.02 -9.38 0.78
CA ARG A 24 -20.80 -9.47 1.57
C ARG A 24 -20.61 -8.29 2.51
N LEU A 25 -20.79 -7.07 2.00
CA LEU A 25 -20.69 -5.84 2.78
C LEU A 25 -21.96 -5.59 3.64
N SER A 26 -23.01 -6.41 3.52
CA SER A 26 -24.30 -6.16 4.16
C SER A 26 -24.85 -4.75 3.84
N VAL A 27 -24.84 -4.39 2.55
CA VAL A 27 -25.39 -3.14 2.01
C VAL A 27 -26.39 -3.45 0.91
N SER A 28 -27.17 -2.46 0.46
CA SER A 28 -28.10 -2.68 -0.64
C SER A 28 -27.40 -2.67 -2.02
N LEU A 29 -27.88 -3.50 -2.94
CA LEU A 29 -27.44 -3.48 -4.34
C LEU A 29 -27.67 -2.11 -5.00
N ALA A 30 -28.76 -1.43 -4.63
CA ALA A 30 -29.07 -0.09 -5.12
C ALA A 30 -28.00 0.92 -4.69
N GLN A 31 -27.54 0.85 -3.45
CA GLN A 31 -26.46 1.70 -2.95
C GLN A 31 -25.18 1.52 -3.78
N LEU A 32 -24.74 0.28 -4.01
CA LEU A 32 -23.57 0.02 -4.87
C LEU A 32 -23.79 0.49 -6.31
N SER A 33 -24.98 0.29 -6.86
CA SER A 33 -25.32 0.69 -8.23
C SER A 33 -25.30 2.21 -8.42
N HIS A 34 -25.80 2.97 -7.45
CA HIS A 34 -25.75 4.43 -7.47
C HIS A 34 -24.32 4.97 -7.43
N ILE A 35 -23.45 4.36 -6.62
CA ILE A 35 -22.01 4.68 -6.61
C ILE A 35 -21.38 4.40 -7.97
N SER A 36 -21.60 3.21 -8.55
CA SER A 36 -21.05 2.86 -9.88
C SER A 36 -21.50 3.84 -10.98
N SER A 37 -22.71 4.37 -10.89
CA SER A 37 -23.24 5.35 -11.85
C SER A 37 -22.69 6.77 -11.69
N GLY A 38 -21.93 7.05 -10.61
CA GLY A 38 -21.36 8.37 -10.32
C GLY A 38 -22.36 9.42 -9.81
N ARG A 39 -23.62 9.04 -9.58
CA ARG A 39 -24.67 9.97 -9.11
C ARG A 39 -24.50 10.34 -7.63
N ASN A 40 -23.91 9.46 -6.83
CA ASN A 40 -23.79 9.62 -5.38
C ASN A 40 -22.33 9.46 -4.92
N LYS A 41 -21.95 10.22 -3.88
CA LYS A 41 -20.73 9.96 -3.11
C LYS A 41 -20.94 8.78 -2.15
N PRO A 42 -19.91 7.95 -1.91
CA PRO A 42 -19.97 6.89 -0.91
C PRO A 42 -20.14 7.48 0.49
N GLY A 43 -21.09 6.94 1.26
CA GLY A 43 -21.25 7.27 2.68
C GLY A 43 -20.18 6.61 3.56
N LEU A 44 -20.00 7.12 4.77
CA LEU A 44 -18.98 6.64 5.72
C LEU A 44 -19.15 5.15 6.06
N GLU A 45 -20.38 4.66 6.19
CA GLU A 45 -20.66 3.25 6.50
C GLU A 45 -20.12 2.31 5.40
N LEU A 46 -20.35 2.67 4.12
CA LEU A 46 -19.83 1.88 3.00
C LEU A 46 -18.30 1.87 2.98
N ILE A 47 -17.67 3.01 3.25
CA ILE A 47 -16.21 3.12 3.30
C ILE A 47 -15.63 2.24 4.41
N GLN A 48 -16.22 2.27 5.61
CA GLN A 48 -15.79 1.42 6.72
C GLN A 48 -15.92 -0.06 6.36
N LYS A 49 -17.06 -0.47 5.79
CA LYS A 49 -17.29 -1.85 5.35
C LYS A 49 -16.28 -2.30 4.30
N LEU A 50 -15.94 -1.44 3.34
CA LEU A 50 -14.89 -1.73 2.35
C LEU A 50 -13.51 -1.89 3.00
N LEU A 51 -13.12 -1.01 3.91
CA LEU A 51 -11.80 -1.10 4.58
C LEU A 51 -11.68 -2.31 5.51
N LEU A 52 -12.80 -2.79 6.06
CA LEU A 52 -12.86 -4.01 6.85
C LEU A 52 -12.79 -5.26 5.97
N GLU A 53 -13.50 -5.28 4.84
CA GLU A 53 -13.51 -6.42 3.92
C GLU A 53 -12.20 -6.55 3.13
N PHE A 54 -11.58 -5.41 2.78
CA PHE A 54 -10.33 -5.33 2.01
C PHE A 54 -9.21 -4.70 2.85
N PRO A 55 -8.67 -5.43 3.85
CA PRO A 55 -7.62 -4.93 4.73
C PRO A 55 -6.27 -4.73 4.01
N GLU A 56 -6.14 -5.09 2.76
CA GLU A 56 -4.99 -4.71 1.94
C GLU A 56 -5.11 -3.27 1.44
N ILE A 57 -6.29 -2.64 1.46
CA ILE A 57 -6.49 -1.28 0.96
C ILE A 57 -6.09 -0.24 2.01
N SER A 58 -5.35 0.77 1.57
CA SER A 58 -4.95 1.93 2.38
C SER A 58 -6.14 2.86 2.62
N ALA A 59 -6.39 3.18 3.89
CA ALA A 59 -7.40 4.17 4.27
C ALA A 59 -7.01 5.57 3.78
N ASP A 60 -5.74 5.95 3.84
CA ASP A 60 -5.25 7.24 3.33
C ASP A 60 -5.46 7.36 1.82
N TRP A 61 -5.19 6.28 1.08
CA TRP A 61 -5.45 6.28 -0.35
C TRP A 61 -6.94 6.37 -0.63
N LEU A 62 -7.77 5.55 0.02
CA LEU A 62 -9.22 5.52 -0.25
C LEU A 62 -9.89 6.85 0.12
N LEU A 63 -9.58 7.42 1.27
CA LEU A 63 -10.18 8.65 1.77
C LEU A 63 -9.60 9.89 1.08
N ASN A 64 -8.28 10.03 1.11
CA ASN A 64 -7.60 11.28 0.76
C ASN A 64 -7.01 11.25 -0.65
N GLY A 65 -6.88 10.07 -1.26
CA GLY A 65 -6.22 9.90 -2.56
C GLY A 65 -4.70 10.06 -2.48
N SER A 66 -4.12 9.90 -1.29
CA SER A 66 -2.70 10.07 -1.02
C SER A 66 -2.03 8.75 -0.66
N GLY A 67 -0.76 8.60 -1.04
CA GLY A 67 0.02 7.39 -0.77
C GLY A 67 -0.36 6.21 -1.68
N ASP A 68 0.14 5.02 -1.32
CA ASP A 68 -0.07 3.80 -2.09
C ASP A 68 -1.47 3.22 -1.86
N LYS A 69 -2.08 2.67 -2.93
CA LYS A 69 -3.39 2.01 -2.90
C LYS A 69 -3.45 0.87 -1.90
N TYR A 70 -2.41 0.04 -1.92
CA TYR A 70 -2.30 -1.09 -1.03
C TYR A 70 -1.46 -0.71 0.19
N ARG A 71 -1.93 -1.09 1.38
CA ARG A 71 -1.12 -1.02 2.58
C ARG A 71 0.10 -1.89 2.37
N LYS A 72 1.25 -1.37 2.75
CA LYS A 72 2.41 -2.20 3.04
C LYS A 72 2.09 -2.96 4.33
N SER A 73 1.38 -4.08 4.25
CA SER A 73 1.00 -4.88 5.41
C SER A 73 1.37 -6.35 5.21
N GLY A 74 2.21 -6.87 6.12
CA GLY A 74 2.71 -8.25 6.14
C GLY A 74 3.98 -8.44 5.29
N ILE A 75 4.93 -9.24 5.81
CA ILE A 75 6.23 -9.72 5.27
C ILE A 75 6.96 -8.76 4.32
N SER A 76 6.39 -8.36 3.19
CA SER A 76 6.94 -7.38 2.26
C SER A 76 7.34 -6.06 2.91
N GLY A 77 6.55 -5.52 3.86
CA GLY A 77 6.93 -4.27 4.56
C GLY A 77 8.13 -4.46 5.51
N GLU A 78 8.22 -5.62 6.17
CA GLU A 78 9.36 -5.98 7.01
C GLU A 78 10.60 -6.30 6.17
N ILE A 79 10.44 -6.97 5.02
CA ILE A 79 11.49 -7.24 4.04
C ILE A 79 12.01 -5.92 3.46
N ASP A 80 11.15 -5.00 3.04
CA ASP A 80 11.55 -3.68 2.54
C ASP A 80 12.40 -2.93 3.58
N LEU A 81 11.96 -2.97 4.85
CA LEU A 81 12.69 -2.36 5.96
C LEU A 81 14.04 -3.07 6.24
N LEU A 82 14.06 -4.40 6.16
CA LEU A 82 15.25 -5.21 6.38
C LEU A 82 16.27 -5.01 5.25
N LEU A 83 15.82 -5.04 3.99
CA LEU A 83 16.61 -4.77 2.79
C LEU A 83 17.28 -3.40 2.90
N HIS A 84 16.50 -2.37 3.24
CA HIS A 84 17.05 -1.03 3.41
C HIS A 84 18.15 -1.00 4.50
N LYS A 85 17.93 -1.65 5.64
CA LYS A 85 18.95 -1.75 6.70
C LYS A 85 20.21 -2.49 6.24
N THR A 86 20.05 -3.59 5.50
CA THR A 86 21.17 -4.37 4.96
C THR A 86 21.97 -3.56 3.94
N GLU A 87 21.31 -2.81 3.06
CA GLU A 87 21.96 -1.93 2.08
C GLU A 87 22.79 -0.83 2.76
N GLN A 88 22.27 -0.22 3.84
CA GLN A 88 23.01 0.76 4.62
C GLN A 88 24.25 0.14 5.26
N LYS A 89 24.10 -1.04 5.89
CA LYS A 89 25.22 -1.74 6.51
C LYS A 89 26.29 -2.15 5.51
N LEU A 90 25.90 -2.56 4.30
CA LEU A 90 26.84 -2.90 3.24
C LEU A 90 27.64 -1.68 2.79
N LYS A 91 27.00 -0.52 2.66
CA LYS A 91 27.69 0.73 2.31
C LYS A 91 28.70 1.14 3.38
N GLU A 92 28.34 1.04 4.67
CA GLU A 92 29.27 1.30 5.77
C GLU A 92 30.51 0.39 5.70
N LEU A 93 30.30 -0.92 5.54
CA LEU A 93 31.39 -1.89 5.46
C LEU A 93 32.29 -1.67 4.23
N GLN A 94 31.71 -1.29 3.09
CA GLN A 94 32.48 -0.96 1.88
C GLN A 94 33.36 0.27 2.09
N LEU A 95 32.88 1.26 2.83
CA LEU A 95 33.66 2.44 3.16
C LEU A 95 34.81 2.09 4.11
N GLU A 96 34.55 1.27 5.13
CA GLU A 96 35.55 0.81 6.09
C GLU A 96 36.66 -0.03 5.41
N LEU A 97 36.28 -0.94 4.50
CA LEU A 97 37.24 -1.70 3.70
C LEU A 97 38.12 -0.79 2.84
N LYS A 98 37.53 0.22 2.19
CA LYS A 98 38.28 1.16 1.37
C LYS A 98 39.31 1.95 2.19
N ASP A 99 38.95 2.37 3.40
CA ASP A 99 39.88 3.05 4.30
C ASP A 99 41.03 2.14 4.73
N LEU A 100 40.72 0.89 5.09
CA LEU A 100 41.74 -0.09 5.47
C LEU A 100 42.72 -0.40 4.33
N GLU A 101 42.22 -0.51 3.10
CA GLU A 101 43.05 -0.71 1.90
C GLU A 101 44.04 0.46 1.68
N LEU A 102 43.59 1.70 1.92
CA LEU A 102 44.46 2.87 1.84
C LEU A 102 45.55 2.82 2.92
N GLN A 103 45.18 2.54 4.17
CA GLN A 103 46.15 2.40 5.27
C GLN A 103 47.20 1.32 5.00
N ILE A 104 46.79 0.18 4.42
CA ILE A 104 47.72 -0.90 4.05
C ILE A 104 48.66 -0.46 2.93
N ARG A 105 48.15 0.26 1.92
CA ARG A 105 48.97 0.79 0.82
C ARG A 105 50.03 1.76 1.35
N GLU A 106 49.65 2.68 2.23
CA GLU A 106 50.56 3.65 2.86
C GLU A 106 51.65 2.94 3.67
N LYS A 107 51.29 1.95 4.49
CA LYS A 107 52.25 1.16 5.28
C LYS A 107 53.22 0.34 4.44
N ARG A 108 52.85 -0.07 3.22
CA ARG A 108 53.73 -0.82 2.29
C ARG A 108 54.65 0.08 1.47
N SER A 109 54.41 1.38 1.44
CA SER A 109 55.26 2.38 0.76
C SER A 109 56.36 3.00 1.64
N LEU A 110 56.44 2.57 2.91
CA LEU A 110 57.48 2.92 3.88
C LEU A 110 58.47 1.76 4.04
#